data_AF-A0A645CI04-F1
#
_entry.id   AF-A0A645CI04-F1
#
_cell.length_a   1.000
_cell.length_b   1.000
_cell.length_c   1.000
_cell.angle_alpha   90.00
_cell.angle_beta   90.00
_cell.angle_gamma   90.00
#
_symmetry.space_group_name_H-M   'P 1'
#
loop_
_entity.id
_entity.type
_entity.pdbx_description
1 polymer ?
#
loop_
_entity_poly.entity_id
_entity_poly.type
_entity_poly.pdbx_seq_one_letter_code
_entity_poly.pdbx_strand_id
1 'polypeptide(L)'
;MNLDLVFEPFWDYRIIKCEYDSLNSIATLFIQNPESYVNHEIRFSHVSLYLFLQNWDNKFLYDSFNELSSISFGREFIESKNIKQKWLKQYSLDFNVVIEIIRSTLLIKAETVDVDGIRYNLEEL
;
A
#
# COMPACT_ATOMS: atom_id res chain seq x y z
N MET A 1 18.82 4.54 -4.89
CA MET A 1 18.02 4.08 -6.05
C MET A 1 16.64 4.65 -5.88
N ASN A 2 16.05 5.25 -6.93
CA ASN A 2 14.70 5.80 -6.80
C ASN A 2 13.70 4.64 -6.92
N LEU A 3 13.12 4.21 -5.79
CA LEU A 3 12.12 3.16 -5.76
C LEU A 3 10.90 3.54 -6.60
N ASP A 4 10.55 4.83 -6.68
CA ASP A 4 9.42 5.28 -7.49
C ASP A 4 9.55 4.81 -8.95
N LEU A 5 10.76 4.83 -9.54
CA LEU A 5 11.00 4.34 -10.91
C LEU A 5 10.75 2.83 -11.09
N VAL A 6 10.87 2.04 -10.02
CA VAL A 6 10.59 0.59 -10.05
C VAL A 6 9.09 0.33 -10.07
N PHE A 7 8.30 1.20 -9.43
CA PHE A 7 6.85 1.02 -9.27
C PHE A 7 6.02 1.89 -10.22
N GLU A 8 6.61 2.90 -10.86
CA GLU A 8 6.01 3.71 -11.94
C GLU A 8 5.35 2.84 -13.04
N PRO A 9 5.96 1.73 -13.51
CA PRO A 9 5.35 0.87 -14.52
C PRO A 9 4.06 0.18 -14.09
N PHE A 10 3.75 0.15 -12.78
CA PHE A 10 2.55 -0.50 -12.26
C PHE A 10 1.34 0.43 -12.20
N TRP A 11 1.48 1.70 -12.58
CA TRP A 11 0.34 2.60 -12.77
C TRP A 11 -0.71 1.92 -13.64
N ASP A 12 -1.99 2.04 -13.28
CA ASP A 12 -3.16 1.38 -13.92
C ASP A 12 -3.30 -0.13 -13.72
N TYR A 13 -2.34 -0.80 -13.06
CA TYR A 13 -2.43 -2.23 -12.87
C TYR A 13 -3.59 -2.59 -11.95
N ARG A 14 -4.28 -3.68 -12.29
CA ARG A 14 -5.40 -4.18 -11.49
C ARG A 14 -4.88 -4.96 -10.28
N ILE A 15 -5.28 -4.55 -9.08
CA ILE A 15 -5.10 -5.31 -7.86
C ILE A 15 -6.09 -6.48 -7.87
N ILE A 16 -5.53 -7.67 -8.05
CA ILE A 16 -6.27 -8.94 -8.05
C ILE A 16 -6.55 -9.37 -6.62
N LYS A 17 -5.57 -9.17 -5.73
CA LYS A 17 -5.64 -9.65 -4.35
C LYS A 17 -4.70 -8.83 -3.47
N CYS A 18 -5.14 -8.58 -2.24
CA CYS A 18 -4.32 -7.96 -1.20
C CYS A 18 -4.46 -8.80 0.07
N GLU A 19 -3.35 -9.22 0.65
CA GLU A 19 -3.32 -10.08 1.84
C GLU A 19 -2.42 -9.49 2.92
N TYR A 20 -2.80 -9.69 4.17
CA TYR A 20 -1.97 -9.37 5.32
C TYR A 20 -1.91 -10.56 6.27
N ASP A 21 -0.72 -11.12 6.43
CA ASP A 21 -0.40 -12.14 7.41
C ASP A 21 0.18 -11.47 8.66
N SER A 22 -0.65 -11.36 9.69
CA SER A 22 -0.28 -10.72 10.96
C SER A 22 0.67 -11.57 11.81
N LEU A 23 0.74 -12.89 11.60
CA LEU A 23 1.65 -13.76 12.35
C LEU A 23 3.08 -13.58 11.87
N ASN A 24 3.26 -13.48 10.55
CA ASN A 24 4.57 -13.28 9.93
C ASN A 24 4.90 -11.80 9.65
N SER A 25 3.95 -10.89 9.88
CA SER A 25 4.08 -9.46 9.58
C SER A 25 4.42 -9.21 8.10
N ILE A 26 3.67 -9.86 7.21
CA ILE A 26 3.86 -9.79 5.74
C ILE A 26 2.59 -9.24 5.10
N ALA A 27 2.73 -8.25 4.23
CA ALA A 27 1.65 -7.80 3.36
C ALA A 27 2.00 -8.10 1.90
N THR A 28 1.07 -8.68 1.16
CA THR A 28 1.29 -9.06 -0.25
C THR A 28 0.21 -8.46 -1.13
N LEU A 29 0.64 -7.74 -2.16
CA LEU A 29 -0.21 -7.24 -3.24
C LEU A 29 0.07 -8.05 -4.51
N PHE A 30 -1.00 -8.61 -5.07
CA PHE A 30 -0.97 -9.26 -6.37
C PHE A 30 -1.63 -8.32 -7.38
N ILE A 31 -0.83 -7.85 -8.34
CA ILE A 31 -1.28 -6.93 -9.37
C ILE A 31 -1.15 -7.58 -10.75
N GLN A 32 -1.99 -7.13 -11.68
CA GLN A 32 -2.02 -7.64 -13.05
C GLN A 32 -2.06 -6.46 -14.02
N ASN A 33 -1.20 -6.52 -15.03
CA ASN A 33 -1.27 -5.60 -16.15
C ASN A 33 -2.58 -5.85 -16.94
N PRO A 34 -3.44 -4.84 -17.14
CA PRO A 34 -4.76 -5.03 -17.75
C PRO A 34 -4.72 -5.39 -19.24
N GLU A 35 -3.63 -5.06 -19.94
CA GLU A 35 -3.48 -5.32 -21.37
C GLU A 35 -2.78 -6.66 -21.67
N SER A 36 -1.67 -6.93 -20.97
CA SER A 36 -0.84 -8.12 -21.20
C SER A 36 -1.19 -9.31 -20.29
N TYR A 37 -2.01 -9.09 -19.26
CA TYR A 37 -2.37 -10.08 -18.23
C TYR A 37 -1.18 -10.67 -17.46
N VAL A 38 -0.01 -10.03 -17.53
CA VAL A 38 1.16 -10.38 -16.72
C VAL A 38 0.88 -10.04 -15.27
N ASN A 39 1.13 -11.00 -14.37
CA ASN A 39 0.95 -10.84 -12.93
C ASN A 39 2.29 -10.51 -12.28
N HIS A 40 2.24 -9.63 -11.27
CA HIS A 40 3.37 -9.31 -10.42
C HIS A 40 3.00 -9.50 -8.95
N GLU A 41 4.00 -9.87 -8.15
CA GLU A 41 3.88 -9.97 -6.70
C GLU A 41 4.74 -8.90 -6.04
N ILE A 42 4.09 -8.06 -5.22
CA ILE A 42 4.75 -7.07 -4.38
C ILE A 42 4.56 -7.51 -2.92
N ARG A 43 5.66 -7.81 -2.23
CA ARG A 43 5.64 -8.32 -0.86
C ARG A 43 6.39 -7.40 0.09
N PHE A 44 5.70 -6.86 1.07
CA PHE A 44 6.26 -6.08 2.16
C PHE A 44 6.52 -6.99 3.37
N SER A 45 7.71 -6.92 3.95
CA SER A 45 8.11 -7.74 5.11
C SER A 45 8.43 -6.87 6.33
N HIS A 46 8.31 -7.48 7.52
CA HIS A 46 8.42 -6.80 8.81
C HIS A 46 7.45 -5.61 8.92
N VAL A 47 6.21 -5.87 8.53
CA VAL A 47 5.14 -4.87 8.53
C VAL A 47 4.72 -4.56 9.95
N SER A 48 4.96 -3.32 10.41
CA SER A 48 4.53 -2.86 11.74
C SER A 48 3.22 -2.06 11.70
N LEU A 49 2.80 -1.60 10.53
CA LEU A 49 1.54 -0.90 10.31
C LEU A 49 0.96 -1.32 8.95
N TYR A 50 -0.33 -1.67 8.94
CA TYR A 50 -1.11 -1.96 7.75
C TYR A 50 -2.50 -1.36 7.95
N LEU A 51 -2.77 -0.22 7.30
CA LEU A 51 -4.00 0.55 7.50
C LEU A 51 -4.68 0.86 6.16
N PHE A 52 -5.84 0.25 5.95
CA PHE A 52 -6.67 0.49 4.77
C PHE A 52 -7.71 1.57 5.07
N LEU A 53 -7.63 2.69 4.35
CA LEU A 53 -8.54 3.84 4.45
C LEU A 53 -9.43 3.87 3.21
N GLN A 54 -10.73 3.70 3.40
CA GLN A 54 -11.71 3.82 2.33
C GLN A 54 -12.27 5.24 2.29
N ASN A 55 -12.20 5.91 1.14
CA ASN A 55 -12.70 7.26 0.97
C ASN A 55 -14.14 7.23 0.42
N TRP A 56 -15.17 6.80 1.18
CA TRP A 56 -16.57 6.92 0.73
C TRP A 56 -17.57 7.43 1.77
N ASP A 57 -18.38 8.40 1.32
CA ASP A 57 -19.76 8.64 1.70
C ASP A 57 -20.67 8.07 0.58
N ASN A 58 -21.54 7.11 0.89
CA ASN A 58 -22.64 6.54 0.08
C ASN A 58 -22.36 5.47 -1.01
N LYS A 59 -22.95 4.29 -0.74
CA LYS A 59 -23.64 3.33 -1.63
C LYS A 59 -23.27 3.36 -3.12
N PHE A 60 -22.25 2.61 -3.55
CA PHE A 60 -22.21 2.03 -4.89
C PHE A 60 -21.63 0.62 -4.88
N LEU A 61 -22.08 -0.17 -5.86
CA LEU A 61 -21.96 -1.62 -5.95
C LEU A 61 -20.51 -2.14 -5.96
N TYR A 62 -20.38 -3.31 -5.33
CA TYR A 62 -19.31 -4.29 -5.45
C TYR A 62 -18.70 -4.33 -6.87
N ASP A 63 -17.38 -4.42 -6.93
CA ASP A 63 -16.57 -4.92 -8.06
C ASP A 63 -15.98 -3.92 -9.06
N SER A 64 -16.02 -2.62 -8.78
CA SER A 64 -15.40 -1.61 -9.67
C SER A 64 -14.30 -0.85 -8.93
N PHE A 65 -13.09 -0.84 -9.52
CA PHE A 65 -11.96 0.05 -9.21
C PHE A 65 -10.89 -0.43 -8.19
N ASN A 66 -10.37 -1.65 -8.37
CA ASN A 66 -9.13 -2.12 -7.74
C ASN A 66 -7.88 -1.67 -8.53
N GLU A 67 -7.87 -0.51 -9.18
CA GLU A 67 -6.73 -0.08 -9.99
C GLU A 67 -5.72 0.68 -9.13
N LEU A 68 -4.46 0.33 -9.30
CA LEU A 68 -3.33 1.00 -8.67
C LEU A 68 -3.15 2.38 -9.33
N SER A 69 -3.33 3.43 -8.53
CA SER A 69 -3.16 4.82 -8.98
C SER A 69 -1.76 5.35 -8.70
N SER A 70 -1.16 4.95 -7.57
CA SER A 70 0.23 5.27 -7.26
C SER A 70 0.77 4.38 -6.14
N ILE A 71 2.09 4.22 -6.10
CA ILE A 71 2.83 3.74 -4.92
C ILE A 71 3.91 4.77 -4.67
N SER A 72 3.92 5.37 -3.48
CA SER A 72 4.90 6.35 -3.06
C SER A 72 5.68 5.82 -1.86
N PHE A 73 6.99 6.06 -1.87
CA PHE A 73 7.89 5.68 -0.78
C PHE A 73 8.43 6.92 -0.09
N GLY A 74 8.45 6.89 1.23
CA GLY A 74 8.94 7.99 2.05
C GLY A 74 8.27 7.97 3.40
N ARG A 75 9.06 8.20 4.45
CA ARG A 75 8.54 8.19 5.81
C ARG A 75 7.72 9.42 6.11
N GLU A 76 6.50 9.16 6.53
CA GLU A 76 5.53 10.15 6.96
C GLU A 76 5.07 9.83 8.37
N PHE A 77 4.95 10.87 9.18
CA PHE A 77 4.47 10.77 10.55
C PHE A 77 3.36 11.79 10.80
N ILE A 78 2.17 11.30 11.12
CA ILE A 78 1.01 12.15 11.43
C ILE A 78 0.84 12.21 12.95
N GLU A 79 1.17 13.36 13.53
CA GLU A 79 0.93 13.63 14.94
C GLU A 79 -0.57 13.52 15.29
N SER A 80 -0.87 12.86 16.41
CA SER A 80 -2.25 12.63 16.87
C SER A 80 -3.09 13.90 17.04
N LYS A 81 -2.45 15.04 17.32
CA LYS A 81 -3.12 16.35 17.43
C LYS A 81 -3.74 16.83 16.12
N ASN A 82 -3.18 16.41 14.97
CA ASN A 82 -3.62 16.80 13.63
C ASN A 82 -4.75 15.90 13.09
N ILE A 83 -5.01 14.79 13.77
CA ILE A 83 -6.05 13.83 13.37
C ILE A 83 -7.41 14.35 13.85
N LYS A 84 -8.41 14.47 12.96
CA LYS A 84 -9.77 14.91 13.36
C LYS A 84 -10.55 13.78 14.05
N GLN A 85 -10.38 12.55 13.58
CA GLN A 85 -11.11 11.37 14.04
C GLN A 85 -10.57 10.87 15.38
N LYS A 86 -11.40 10.96 16.43
CA LYS A 86 -10.99 10.63 17.82
C LYS A 86 -10.43 9.22 17.99
N TRP A 87 -10.99 8.23 17.29
CA TRP A 87 -10.55 6.84 17.38
C TRP A 87 -9.14 6.65 16.79
N LEU A 88 -8.81 7.39 15.74
CA LEU A 88 -7.53 7.30 15.05
C LEU A 88 -6.39 7.98 15.85
N LYS A 89 -6.72 8.91 16.75
CA LYS A 89 -5.76 9.56 17.68
C LYS A 89 -5.05 8.60 18.62
N GLN A 90 -5.59 7.41 18.84
CA GLN A 90 -4.99 6.39 19.72
C GLN A 90 -3.81 5.67 19.04
N TYR A 91 -3.66 5.83 17.72
CA TYR A 91 -2.63 5.17 16.94
C TYR A 91 -1.55 6.19 16.56
N SER A 92 -0.30 5.76 16.64
CA SER A 92 0.84 6.47 16.06
C SER A 92 0.88 6.16 14.57
N LEU A 93 0.46 7.10 13.73
CA LEU A 93 0.51 6.94 12.28
C LEU A 93 1.92 7.28 11.78
N ASP A 94 2.79 6.28 11.77
CA ASP A 94 4.12 6.30 11.17
C ASP A 94 4.12 5.25 10.05
N PHE A 95 4.34 5.67 8.80
CA PHE A 95 4.30 4.82 7.62
C PHE A 95 5.35 5.28 6.61
N ASN A 96 5.86 4.35 5.80
CA ASN A 96 6.88 4.65 4.79
C ASN A 96 6.47 4.24 3.37
N VAL A 97 5.26 3.71 3.22
CA VAL A 97 4.66 3.36 1.94
C VAL A 97 3.21 3.83 1.91
N VAL A 98 2.85 4.54 0.84
CA VAL A 98 1.47 4.93 0.53
C VAL A 98 1.09 4.30 -0.80
N ILE A 99 0.03 3.51 -0.78
CA ILE A 99 -0.53 2.89 -1.99
C ILE A 99 -1.90 3.52 -2.23
N GLU A 100 -2.02 4.26 -3.31
CA GLU A 100 -3.29 4.79 -3.77
C GLU A 100 -3.95 3.79 -4.69
N ILE A 101 -5.14 3.36 -4.28
CA ILE A 101 -6.05 2.53 -5.05
C ILE A 101 -7.22 3.44 -5.36
N ILE A 102 -7.87 3.34 -6.51
CA ILE A 102 -8.98 4.25 -6.82
C ILE A 102 -9.96 4.35 -5.63
N ARG A 103 -10.12 5.57 -5.09
CA ARG A 103 -11.00 5.91 -3.95
C ARG A 103 -10.64 5.25 -2.61
N SER A 104 -9.44 4.68 -2.46
CA SER A 104 -8.92 4.14 -1.21
C SER A 104 -7.42 4.40 -1.06
N THR A 105 -6.91 4.31 0.16
CA THR A 105 -5.48 4.46 0.42
C THR A 105 -5.06 3.38 1.39
N LEU A 106 -3.98 2.67 1.07
CA LEU A 106 -3.34 1.72 1.97
C LEU A 106 -2.03 2.33 2.46
N LEU A 107 -1.94 2.51 3.77
CA LEU A 107 -0.73 2.98 4.46
C LEU A 107 -0.01 1.77 5.04
N ILE A 108 1.28 1.64 4.75
CA ILE A 108 2.12 0.55 5.25
C ILE A 108 3.38 1.12 5.89
N LYS A 109 3.78 0.52 7.01
CA LYS A 109 5.15 0.62 7.55
C LYS A 109 5.83 -0.73 7.45
N ALA A 110 6.91 -0.83 6.69
CA ALA A 110 7.65 -2.07 6.46
C ALA A 110 9.17 -1.80 6.39
N GLU A 111 9.98 -2.81 6.65
CA GLU A 111 11.45 -2.68 6.54
C GLU A 111 11.95 -3.00 5.13
N THR A 112 11.26 -3.88 4.40
CA THR A 112 11.65 -4.26 3.04
C THR A 112 10.45 -4.45 2.13
N VAL A 113 10.67 -4.27 0.83
CA VAL A 113 9.73 -4.66 -0.23
C VAL A 113 10.42 -5.54 -1.26
N ASP A 114 9.80 -6.65 -1.61
CA ASP A 114 10.21 -7.55 -2.69
C ASP A 114 9.27 -7.37 -3.88
N VAL A 115 9.81 -7.18 -5.09
CA VAL A 115 9.04 -7.17 -6.35
C VAL A 115 9.55 -8.27 -7.24
N ASP A 116 8.71 -9.27 -7.52
CA ASP A 116 9.05 -10.46 -8.31
C ASP A 116 10.38 -11.12 -7.88
N GLY A 117 10.62 -11.15 -6.56
CA GLY A 117 11.81 -11.74 -5.94
C GLY A 117 13.02 -10.81 -5.83
N ILE A 118 12.95 -9.57 -6.32
CA ILE A 118 13.99 -8.55 -6.14
C ILE A 118 13.69 -7.74 -4.88
N ARG A 119 14.61 -7.80 -3.91
CA ARG A 119 14.48 -7.16 -2.59
C ARG A 119 15.03 -5.74 -2.54
N TYR A 120 14.28 -4.87 -1.87
CA TYR A 120 14.65 -3.49 -1.60
C TYR A 120 14.45 -3.14 -0.11
N ASN A 121 15.40 -2.40 0.46
CA ASN A 121 15.32 -1.92 1.85
C ASN A 121 14.56 -0.59 1.92
N LEU A 122 13.72 -0.45 2.94
CA LEU A 122 12.88 0.72 3.23
C LEU A 122 13.23 1.41 4.56
N GLU A 123 14.16 0.86 5.35
CA GLU A 123 14.53 1.40 6.68
C GLU A 123 15.16 2.81 6.64
N GLU A 124 15.75 3.19 5.50
CA GLU A 124 16.44 4.48 5.32
C GLU A 124 15.54 5.56 4.69
N LEU A 125 14.25 5.27 4.48
CA LEU A 125 13.26 6.17 3.87
C LEU A 125 12.46 6.95 4.90
#